data_AF-A0A7S0ZWI7-F1
#
_entry.id   AF-A0A7S0ZWI7-F1
#
_cell.length_a   1.000
_cell.length_b   1.000
_cell.length_c   1.000
_cell.angle_alpha   90.00
_cell.angle_beta   90.00
_cell.angle_gamma   90.00
#
_symmetry.space_group_name_H-M   'P 1'
#
loop_
_entity.id
_entity.type
_entity.pdbx_description
1 polymer ?
#
loop_
_entity_poly.entity_id
_entity_poly.type
_entity_poly.pdbx_seq_one_letter_code
_entity_poly.pdbx_strand_id
1 'polypeptide(L)'
;KDVPLELEKGELPMNTYNNKAPFIAKVKSVERIVGPKATGETCHIIIEHDGKVPFWEGQSYGVIPPGTKVNARGKEMPHGVRLYSIGSSRYGDFFDGKTTSLCVRRATYR
;
A
#
# COMPACT_ATOMS: atom_id res chain seq x y z
N LYS A 1 2.30 -20.43 14.60
CA LYS A 1 1.46 -19.23 14.74
C LYS A 1 0.17 -19.54 14.05
N ASP A 2 -0.96 -19.38 14.73
CA ASP A 2 -2.26 -19.60 14.11
C ASP A 2 -2.56 -18.44 13.16
N VAL A 3 -2.92 -18.77 11.92
CA VAL A 3 -3.34 -17.80 10.91
C VAL A 3 -4.84 -17.52 11.06
N PRO A 4 -5.30 -16.28 10.87
CA PRO A 4 -6.72 -15.95 11.00
C PRO A 4 -7.54 -16.49 9.82
N LEU A 5 -7.96 -17.76 9.90
CA LEU A 5 -8.71 -18.47 8.85
C LEU A 5 -10.06 -17.81 8.47
N GLU A 6 -10.57 -16.91 9.30
CA GLU A 6 -11.76 -16.11 8.97
C GLU A 6 -11.56 -15.21 7.73
N LEU A 7 -10.31 -14.90 7.36
CA LEU A 7 -9.99 -14.16 6.13
C LEU A 7 -10.24 -14.95 4.83
N GLU A 8 -10.52 -16.25 4.92
CA GLU A 8 -10.96 -17.07 3.78
C GLU A 8 -12.46 -16.98 3.53
N LYS A 9 -13.20 -16.41 4.47
CA LYS A 9 -14.65 -16.24 4.37
C LYS A 9 -14.98 -14.81 3.96
N GLY A 10 -16.08 -14.66 3.24
CA GLY A 10 -16.62 -13.35 2.87
C GLY A 10 -16.48 -13.01 1.38
N GLU A 11 -16.93 -11.82 1.04
CA GLU A 11 -16.90 -11.29 -0.32
C GLU A 11 -15.57 -10.57 -0.60
N LEU A 12 -15.23 -10.45 -1.89
CA LEU A 12 -14.07 -9.71 -2.34
C LEU A 12 -14.16 -8.24 -1.87
N PRO A 13 -13.26 -7.76 -0.98
CA PRO A 13 -13.32 -6.40 -0.47
C PRO A 13 -12.99 -5.41 -1.60
N MET A 14 -13.85 -4.42 -1.83
CA MET A 14 -13.67 -3.42 -2.88
C MET A 14 -13.93 -2.02 -2.32
N ASN A 15 -12.98 -1.11 -2.52
CA ASN A 15 -13.10 0.30 -2.12
C ASN A 15 -13.52 0.51 -0.65
N THR A 16 -13.01 -0.33 0.27
CA THR A 16 -13.28 -0.28 1.72
C THR A 16 -13.05 1.11 2.31
N TYR A 17 -12.07 1.85 1.77
CA TYR A 17 -11.85 3.27 2.04
C TYR A 17 -11.77 4.04 0.73
N ASN A 18 -12.08 5.34 0.77
CA ASN A 18 -12.09 6.21 -0.39
C ASN A 18 -11.20 7.45 -0.20
N ASN A 19 -10.98 8.21 -1.28
CA ASN A 19 -10.04 9.34 -1.28
C ASN A 19 -10.45 10.49 -0.34
N LYS A 20 -11.74 10.59 0.02
CA LYS A 20 -12.24 11.64 0.92
C LYS A 20 -12.09 11.24 2.40
N ALA A 21 -12.11 9.94 2.68
CA ALA A 21 -11.95 9.37 4.01
C ALA A 21 -10.98 8.17 3.93
N PRO A 22 -9.67 8.42 3.73
CA PRO A 22 -8.69 7.35 3.66
C PRO A 22 -8.42 6.75 5.05
N PHE A 23 -7.99 5.49 5.07
CA PHE A 23 -7.46 4.89 6.30
C PHE A 23 -6.05 5.41 6.59
N ILE A 24 -5.81 5.89 7.81
CA ILE A 24 -4.48 6.32 8.26
C ILE A 24 -3.73 5.09 8.81
N ALA A 25 -2.95 4.46 7.94
CA ALA A 25 -2.11 3.33 8.29
C ALA A 25 -0.77 3.76 8.90
N LYS A 26 -0.04 2.80 9.49
CA LYS A 26 1.30 3.04 10.05
C LYS A 26 2.34 2.25 9.26
N VAL A 27 3.42 2.90 8.88
CA VAL A 27 4.57 2.21 8.26
C VAL A 27 5.30 1.42 9.35
N LYS A 28 5.47 0.11 9.14
CA LYS A 28 6.16 -0.80 10.05
C LYS A 28 7.63 -0.95 9.72
N SER A 29 7.96 -1.10 8.43
CA SER A 29 9.34 -1.18 7.94
C SER A 29 9.45 -0.72 6.49
N VAL A 30 10.66 -0.31 6.11
CA VAL A 30 11.04 0.02 4.74
C VAL A 30 12.44 -0.55 4.50
N GLU A 31 12.56 -1.47 3.56
CA GLU A 31 13.83 -2.14 3.27
C GLU A 31 14.15 -2.11 1.78
N ARG A 32 15.39 -1.81 1.42
CA ARG A 32 15.85 -1.90 0.03
C ARG A 32 16.02 -3.36 -0.37
N ILE A 33 15.37 -3.77 -1.46
CA ILE A 33 15.39 -5.16 -1.95
C ILE A 33 16.23 -5.37 -3.22
N VAL A 34 17.06 -4.40 -3.56
CA VAL A 34 17.93 -4.44 -4.75
C VAL A 34 19.38 -4.18 -4.38
N GLY A 35 20.29 -4.88 -5.07
CA GLY A 35 21.73 -4.75 -4.86
C GLY A 35 22.30 -3.36 -5.23
N PRO A 36 23.59 -3.12 -4.93
CA PRO A 36 24.24 -1.82 -5.16
C PRO A 36 24.35 -1.43 -6.63
N LYS A 37 24.41 -2.42 -7.55
CA LYS A 37 24.52 -2.20 -8.99
C LYS A 37 23.17 -1.95 -9.70
N ALA A 38 22.05 -1.91 -8.97
CA ALA A 38 20.74 -1.68 -9.56
C ALA A 38 20.60 -0.24 -10.09
N THR A 39 19.88 -0.07 -11.21
CA THR A 39 19.69 1.24 -11.88
C THR A 39 18.86 2.24 -11.08
N GLY A 40 18.20 1.78 -10.03
CA GLY A 40 17.50 2.61 -9.06
C GLY A 40 17.06 1.77 -7.88
N GLU A 41 16.44 2.43 -6.92
CA GLU A 41 15.98 1.80 -5.68
C GLU A 41 14.60 1.17 -5.87
N THR A 42 14.45 -0.06 -5.39
CA THR A 42 13.15 -0.67 -5.10
C THR A 42 13.14 -1.04 -3.62
N CYS A 43 12.03 -0.71 -2.94
CA CYS A 43 11.85 -1.01 -1.53
C CYS A 43 10.68 -1.99 -1.32
N HIS A 44 10.82 -2.83 -0.29
CA HIS A 44 9.74 -3.55 0.35
C HIS A 44 9.25 -2.71 1.54
N ILE A 45 7.97 -2.34 1.52
CA ILE A 45 7.37 -1.47 2.53
C ILE A 45 6.26 -2.25 3.23
N ILE A 46 6.42 -2.51 4.52
CA ILE A 46 5.37 -3.16 5.32
C ILE A 46 4.53 -2.09 6.02
N ILE A 47 3.22 -2.19 5.88
CA ILE A 47 2.24 -1.25 6.39
C ILE A 47 1.28 -1.98 7.34
N GLU A 48 1.14 -1.48 8.56
CA GLU A 48 0.16 -1.92 9.55
C GLU A 48 -1.20 -1.31 9.27
N HIS A 49 -2.21 -2.18 9.09
CA HIS A 49 -3.61 -1.81 8.93
C HIS A 49 -4.54 -2.41 9.99
N ASP A 50 -3.99 -3.24 10.89
CA ASP A 50 -4.70 -3.83 12.05
C ASP A 50 -6.00 -4.56 11.67
N GLY A 51 -6.01 -5.19 10.48
CA GLY A 51 -7.16 -5.92 9.94
C GLY A 51 -8.28 -5.04 9.40
N LYS A 52 -8.14 -3.71 9.43
CA LYS A 52 -9.20 -2.76 9.03
C LYS A 52 -9.29 -2.58 7.53
N VAL A 53 -8.24 -2.93 6.80
CA VAL A 53 -8.21 -2.92 5.34
C VAL A 53 -7.86 -4.34 4.90
N PRO A 54 -8.82 -5.28 4.87
CA PRO A 54 -8.56 -6.61 4.30
C PRO A 54 -8.51 -6.51 2.78
N PHE A 55 -7.80 -7.45 2.16
CA PHE A 55 -7.66 -7.56 0.71
C PHE A 55 -7.52 -9.03 0.32
N TRP A 56 -7.76 -9.31 -0.96
CA TRP A 56 -7.40 -10.58 -1.58
C TRP A 56 -6.18 -10.41 -2.49
N GLU A 57 -5.46 -11.52 -2.72
CA GLU A 57 -4.28 -11.55 -3.57
C GLU A 57 -4.58 -11.01 -4.97
N GLY A 58 -3.65 -10.23 -5.53
CA GLY A 58 -3.81 -9.57 -6.83
C GLY A 58 -4.48 -8.19 -6.78
N GLN A 59 -5.05 -7.79 -5.64
CA GLN A 59 -5.57 -6.43 -5.47
C GLN A 59 -4.46 -5.37 -5.30
N SER A 60 -4.86 -4.11 -5.30
CA SER A 60 -3.97 -2.96 -5.16
C SER A 60 -4.43 -2.04 -4.04
N TYR A 61 -3.48 -1.38 -3.39
CA TYR A 61 -3.75 -0.28 -2.45
C TYR A 61 -3.56 1.08 -3.12
N GLY A 62 -4.47 1.98 -2.79
CA GLY A 62 -4.36 3.39 -3.12
C GLY A 62 -3.64 4.15 -2.01
N VAL A 63 -2.51 4.78 -2.34
CA VAL A 63 -1.77 5.66 -1.43
C VAL A 63 -1.91 7.11 -1.88
N ILE A 64 -2.30 7.98 -0.95
CA ILE A 64 -2.37 9.43 -1.15
C ILE A 64 -1.10 10.05 -0.56
N PRO A 65 -0.18 10.58 -1.39
CA PRO A 65 0.99 11.25 -0.86
C PRO A 65 0.61 12.61 -0.26
N PRO A 66 1.35 13.08 0.76
CA PRO A 66 1.07 14.37 1.40
C PRO A 66 1.34 15.53 0.44
N GLY A 67 0.72 16.68 0.72
CA GLY A 67 0.90 17.92 -0.05
C GLY A 67 -0.16 18.11 -1.15
N THR A 68 0.06 19.17 -1.93
CA THR A 68 -0.87 19.63 -2.97
C THR A 68 -0.16 19.74 -4.32
N LYS A 69 -0.96 19.77 -5.39
CA LYS A 69 -0.54 20.12 -6.74
C LYS A 69 -1.39 21.27 -7.27
N VAL A 70 -0.82 22.06 -8.15
CA VAL A 70 -1.57 23.03 -8.97
C VAL A 70 -2.10 22.29 -10.20
N ASN A 71 -3.40 22.40 -10.46
CA ASN A 71 -3.99 21.83 -11.68
C ASN A 71 -3.87 22.78 -12.87
N ALA A 72 -4.29 22.32 -14.05
CA ALA A 72 -4.27 23.12 -15.28
C ALA A 72 -5.09 24.43 -15.21
N ARG A 73 -5.97 24.57 -14.22
CA ARG A 73 -6.78 25.78 -13.97
C ARG A 73 -6.18 26.69 -12.90
N GLY A 74 -4.94 26.43 -12.47
CA GLY A 74 -4.26 27.22 -11.43
C GLY A 74 -4.76 26.97 -10.00
N LYS A 75 -5.65 26.00 -9.78
CA LYS A 75 -6.18 25.69 -8.44
C LYS A 75 -5.31 24.66 -7.72
N GLU A 76 -4.95 24.96 -6.48
CA GLU A 76 -4.34 24.00 -5.57
C GLU A 76 -5.32 22.90 -5.17
N MET A 77 -4.87 21.66 -5.25
CA MET A 77 -5.66 20.50 -4.88
C MET A 77 -4.77 19.39 -4.33
N PRO A 78 -5.30 18.48 -3.48
CA PRO A 78 -4.53 17.34 -3.01
C PRO A 78 -3.98 16.50 -4.15
N HIS A 79 -2.87 15.84 -3.88
CA HIS A 79 -2.35 14.84 -4.78
C HIS A 79 -3.36 13.70 -5.03
N GLY A 80 -3.36 13.19 -6.26
CA GLY A 80 -4.16 12.01 -6.60
C GLY A 80 -3.60 10.73 -5.98
N VAL A 81 -4.46 9.72 -5.86
CA VAL A 81 -4.06 8.37 -5.45
C VAL A 81 -3.06 7.77 -6.43
N ARG A 82 -2.05 7.09 -5.90
CA ARG A 82 -1.20 6.15 -6.66
C ARG A 82 -1.58 4.74 -6.28
N LEU A 83 -1.82 3.89 -7.27
CA LEU A 83 -2.10 2.48 -7.05
C LEU A 83 -0.80 1.69 -7.00
N TYR A 84 -0.67 0.86 -5.98
CA TYR A 84 0.43 -0.10 -5.84
C TYR A 84 -0.17 -1.48 -5.67
N SER A 85 0.26 -2.43 -6.51
CA SER A 85 -0.06 -3.84 -6.33
C SER A 85 0.44 -4.30 -4.97
N ILE A 86 -0.41 -5.06 -4.28
CA ILE A 86 -0.05 -5.62 -2.98
C ILE A 86 0.92 -6.78 -3.21
N GLY A 87 2.07 -6.73 -2.55
CA GLY A 87 3.16 -7.71 -2.64
C GLY A 87 3.13 -8.78 -1.54
N SER A 88 2.07 -8.85 -0.74
CA SER A 88 1.86 -9.85 0.33
C SER A 88 0.57 -10.65 0.10
N SER A 89 0.43 -11.80 0.77
CA SER A 89 -0.87 -12.47 0.91
C SER A 89 -1.80 -11.70 1.85
N ARG A 90 -3.09 -12.05 1.89
CA ARG A 90 -4.10 -11.46 2.81
C ARG A 90 -3.72 -11.57 4.29
N TYR A 91 -2.81 -12.49 4.63
CA TYR A 91 -2.28 -12.68 5.97
C TYR A 91 -1.12 -11.75 6.32
N GLY A 92 -0.53 -11.09 5.32
CA GLY A 92 0.67 -10.26 5.46
C GLY A 92 1.92 -11.06 5.81
N ASP A 93 3.06 -10.36 5.88
CA ASP A 93 4.38 -11.00 6.09
C ASP A 93 4.58 -11.55 7.51
N PHE A 94 3.69 -11.18 8.44
CA PHE A 94 3.71 -11.62 9.84
C PHE A 94 2.69 -12.71 10.16
N PHE A 95 1.91 -13.14 9.16
CA PHE A 95 0.90 -14.20 9.25
C PHE A 95 -0.23 -13.92 10.25
N ASP A 96 -0.55 -12.66 10.51
CA ASP A 96 -1.55 -12.22 11.49
C ASP A 96 -2.73 -11.46 10.88
N GLY A 97 -2.72 -11.21 9.56
CA GLY A 97 -3.77 -10.48 8.86
C GLY A 97 -3.80 -8.98 9.16
N LYS A 98 -2.77 -8.45 9.84
CA LYS A 98 -2.74 -7.04 10.31
C LYS A 98 -1.82 -6.15 9.48
N THR A 99 -1.13 -6.73 8.50
CA THR A 99 -0.16 -6.03 7.67
C THR A 99 -0.43 -6.26 6.20
N THR A 100 0.08 -5.35 5.37
CA THR A 100 0.19 -5.50 3.92
C THR A 100 1.60 -5.06 3.53
N SER A 101 2.07 -5.51 2.37
CA SER A 101 3.38 -5.11 1.86
C SER A 101 3.27 -4.56 0.45
N LEU A 102 4.04 -3.51 0.16
CA LEU A 102 4.16 -2.91 -1.17
C LEU A 102 5.59 -3.05 -1.69
N CYS A 103 5.73 -3.39 -2.97
CA CYS A 103 6.99 -3.35 -3.70
C CYS A 103 7.03 -2.08 -4.54
N VAL A 104 7.87 -1.11 -4.14
CA VAL A 104 7.83 0.25 -4.71
C VAL A 104 9.18 0.61 -5.34
N ARG A 105 9.17 0.85 -6.66
CA ARG A 105 10.31 1.38 -7.40
C ARG A 105 10.32 2.91 -7.32
N ARG A 106 11.46 3.50 -6.94
CA ARG A 106 11.65 4.95 -6.97
C ARG A 106 11.68 5.44 -8.41
N ALA A 107 10.74 6.32 -8.76
CA ALA A 107 10.73 7.02 -10.04
C ALA A 107 11.71 8.20 -10.00
N THR A 108 12.74 8.16 -10.85
CA THR A 108 13.72 9.23 -11.01
C THR A 108 13.80 9.60 -12.48
N TYR A 109 13.69 10.89 -12.78
CA TYR A 109 13.85 11.43 -14.13
C TYR A 109 15.14 12.28 -14.14
N ARG A 110 15.88 12.22 -15.26
CA ARG A 110 17.05 13.06 -15.51
C ARG A 110 16.70 14.11 -16.54
#